data_AF-A0A349P8V5-F1
#
_entry.id   AF-A0A349P8V5-F1
#
_cell.length_a   1.000
_cell.length_b   1.000
_cell.length_c   1.000
_cell.angle_alpha   90.00
_cell.angle_beta   90.00
_cell.angle_gamma   90.00
#
_symmetry.space_group_name_H-M   'P 1'
#
loop_
_entity.id
_entity.type
_entity.pdbx_description
1 polymer ?
#
loop_
_entity_poly.entity_id
_entity_poly.type
_entity_poly.pdbx_seq_one_letter_code
_entity_poly.pdbx_strand_id
1 'polypeptide(L)'
;MAENKTDPNKPMQLEVQMDEATAQGIYANLAGVTHSETEFIFDFLFLQPNQPKAKLRSRVVSSPVHTKRFLAALLENIKRYEERFGVIPERAVNLTQGHS
;
A
#
# COMPACT_ATOMS: atom_id res chain seq x y z
N MET A 1 22.05 -41.00 -9.18
CA MET A 1 21.76 -39.78 -8.39
C MET A 1 20.77 -38.98 -9.22
N ALA A 2 19.53 -38.81 -8.76
CA ALA A 2 18.49 -38.11 -9.52
C ALA A 2 18.56 -36.61 -9.23
N GLU A 3 18.80 -35.80 -10.26
CA GLU A 3 18.76 -34.34 -10.20
C GLU A 3 17.33 -33.87 -9.97
N ASN A 4 17.08 -33.19 -8.85
CA ASN A 4 15.78 -32.60 -8.54
C ASN A 4 15.65 -31.28 -9.32
N LYS A 5 15.04 -31.34 -10.52
CA LYS A 5 14.69 -30.15 -11.31
C LYS A 5 13.59 -29.37 -10.60
N THR A 6 13.94 -28.26 -9.95
CA THR A 6 12.98 -27.26 -9.48
C THR A 6 12.31 -26.60 -10.69
N ASP A 7 11.02 -26.88 -10.86
CA ASP A 7 10.18 -26.31 -11.91
C ASP A 7 9.98 -24.79 -11.68
N PRO A 8 10.44 -23.91 -12.58
CA PRO A 8 10.38 -22.45 -12.40
C PRO A 8 8.96 -21.87 -12.43
N ASN A 9 7.95 -22.68 -12.75
CA ASN A 9 6.57 -22.23 -12.89
C ASN A 9 5.67 -22.58 -11.69
N LYS A 10 6.24 -23.13 -10.60
CA LYS A 10 5.46 -23.42 -9.40
C LYS A 10 5.32 -22.14 -8.57
N PRO A 11 4.10 -21.63 -8.32
CA PRO A 11 3.91 -20.47 -7.45
C PRO A 11 4.47 -20.83 -6.07
N MET A 12 5.47 -20.07 -5.63
CA MET A 12 6.06 -20.23 -4.31
C MET A 12 4.97 -19.92 -3.29
N GLN A 13 4.51 -20.94 -2.55
CA GLN A 13 3.60 -20.73 -1.43
C GLN A 13 4.40 -20.06 -0.33
N LEU A 14 4.27 -18.73 -0.24
CA LEU A 14 4.92 -17.94 0.78
C LEU A 14 4.10 -18.07 2.06
N GLU A 15 4.64 -18.78 3.05
CA GLU A 15 4.11 -18.73 4.40
C GLU A 15 4.50 -17.40 5.04
N VAL A 16 3.51 -16.59 5.39
CA VAL A 16 3.71 -15.27 6.00
C VAL A 16 3.48 -15.37 7.49
N GLN A 17 4.52 -15.12 8.28
CA GLN A 17 4.40 -15.00 9.73
C GLN A 17 4.13 -13.55 10.11
N MET A 18 3.22 -13.33 11.05
CA MET A 18 2.91 -12.02 11.60
C MET A 18 2.43 -12.15 13.05
N ASP A 19 2.68 -11.13 13.86
CA ASP A 19 2.12 -11.04 15.21
C ASP A 19 0.64 -10.63 15.16
N GLU A 20 -0.06 -10.82 16.28
CA GLU A 20 -1.49 -10.53 16.39
C GLU A 20 -1.82 -9.05 16.15
N ALA A 21 -0.96 -8.12 16.59
CA ALA A 21 -1.21 -6.69 16.41
C ALA A 21 -1.07 -6.29 14.93
N THR A 22 -0.09 -6.83 14.22
CA THR A 22 0.05 -6.64 12.76
C THR A 22 -1.13 -7.25 12.00
N ALA A 23 -1.62 -8.43 12.43
CA ALA A 23 -2.76 -9.10 11.79
C ALA A 23 -4.07 -8.32 11.92
N GLN A 24 -4.28 -7.58 13.02
CA GLN A 24 -5.46 -6.73 13.21
C GLN A 24 -5.48 -5.51 12.26
N GLY A 25 -4.32 -5.12 11.75
CA GLY A 25 -4.16 -3.95 10.90
C GLY A 25 -4.23 -2.62 11.65
N ILE A 26 -3.89 -1.53 10.96
CA ILE A 26 -3.88 -0.19 11.53
C ILE A 26 -4.74 0.73 10.66
N TYR A 27 -5.72 1.38 11.28
CA TYR A 27 -6.53 2.38 10.59
C TYR A 27 -5.73 3.66 10.29
N ALA A 28 -5.87 4.15 9.06
CA ALA A 28 -5.37 5.43 8.59
C ALA A 28 -6.41 6.06 7.66
N ASN A 29 -6.54 7.39 7.70
CA ASN A 29 -7.48 8.14 6.87
C ASN A 29 -6.78 9.15 5.95
N LEU A 30 -5.45 9.16 5.96
CA LEU A 30 -4.58 9.95 5.08
C LEU A 30 -3.38 9.09 4.69
N ALA A 31 -2.89 9.28 3.47
CA ALA A 31 -1.66 8.68 2.98
C ALA A 31 -0.81 9.74 2.28
N GLY A 32 0.45 9.84 2.67
CA GLY A 32 1.47 10.64 1.99
C GLY A 32 2.44 9.73 1.25
N VAL A 33 2.88 10.16 0.07
CA VAL A 33 3.88 9.44 -0.72
C VAL A 33 5.02 10.39 -1.06
N THR A 34 6.23 10.05 -0.66
CA THR A 34 7.46 10.73 -1.08
C THR A 34 8.42 9.71 -1.67
N HIS A 35 9.40 10.16 -2.45
CA HIS A 35 10.36 9.25 -3.06
C HIS A 35 11.72 9.91 -3.30
N SER A 36 12.74 9.07 -3.44
CA SER A 36 14.05 9.36 -4.01
C SER A 36 14.27 8.46 -5.24
N GLU A 37 15.46 8.50 -5.83
CA GLU A 37 15.83 7.59 -6.92
C GLU A 37 15.83 6.11 -6.47
N THR A 38 16.07 5.84 -5.19
CA THR A 38 16.25 4.49 -4.66
C THR A 38 15.04 3.95 -3.90
N GLU A 39 14.17 4.82 -3.40
CA GLU A 39 13.12 4.43 -2.46
C GLU A 39 11.85 5.26 -2.63
N PHE A 40 10.71 4.61 -2.37
CA PHE A 40 9.42 5.23 -2.12
C PHE A 40 9.06 5.04 -0.65
N ILE A 41 8.55 6.11 -0.03
CA ILE A 41 8.09 6.12 1.35
C ILE A 41 6.59 6.39 1.35
N PHE A 42 5.83 5.48 1.94
CA PHE A 42 4.40 5.60 2.18
C PHE A 42 4.16 5.87 3.66
N ASP A 43 3.65 7.05 3.96
CA ASP A 43 3.25 7.44 5.32
C ASP A 43 1.74 7.37 5.44
N PHE A 44 1.27 6.40 6.22
CA PHE A 44 -0.13 6.28 6.59
C PHE A 44 -0.37 7.04 7.88
N LEU A 45 -1.23 8.05 7.80
CA LEU A 45 -1.48 9.02 8.86
C LEU A 45 -2.93 8.91 9.35
N PHE A 46 -3.15 9.29 10.60
CA PHE A 46 -4.47 9.49 11.17
C PHE A 46 -4.62 10.95 11.62
N LEU A 47 -5.57 11.65 11.03
CA LEU A 47 -5.98 12.98 11.45
C LEU A 47 -7.35 12.89 12.13
N GLN A 48 -7.40 13.29 13.40
CA GLN A 48 -8.66 13.42 14.11
C GLN A 48 -9.44 14.64 13.60
N PRO A 49 -10.79 14.57 13.53
CA PRO A 49 -11.60 15.75 13.29
C PRO A 49 -11.25 16.86 14.29
N ASN A 50 -11.15 18.10 13.81
CA ASN A 50 -10.88 19.30 14.61
C ASN A 50 -9.49 19.36 15.29
N GLN A 51 -8.57 18.44 15.00
CA GLN A 51 -7.18 18.56 15.44
C GLN A 51 -6.28 18.96 14.26
N PRO A 52 -5.36 19.93 14.42
CA PRO A 52 -4.48 20.37 13.33
C PRO A 52 -3.29 19.43 13.12
N LYS A 53 -3.16 18.34 13.90
CA LYS A 53 -1.98 17.48 13.89
C LYS A 53 -2.35 16.05 13.52
N ALA A 54 -1.77 15.57 12.42
CA ALA A 54 -1.85 14.16 12.05
C ALA A 54 -0.84 13.33 12.85
N LYS A 55 -1.22 12.08 13.18
CA LYS A 55 -0.33 11.09 13.79
C LYS A 55 0.11 10.07 12.76
N LEU A 56 1.42 9.82 12.63
CA LEU A 56 1.95 8.71 11.84
C LEU A 56 1.53 7.38 12.47
N ARG A 57 0.89 6.54 11.67
CA ARG A 57 0.35 5.24 12.07
C ARG A 57 1.23 4.10 11.57
N SER A 58 1.70 4.20 10.33
CA SER A 58 2.63 3.25 9.73
C SER A 58 3.44 3.95 8.65
N ARG A 59 4.70 3.50 8.50
CA ARG A 59 5.58 3.88 7.39
C ARG A 59 6.02 2.62 6.67
N VAL A 60 5.83 2.59 5.36
CA VAL A 60 6.35 1.53 4.49
C VAL A 60 7.36 2.12 3.53
N VAL A 61 8.54 1.51 3.44
CA VAL A 61 9.58 1.87 2.48
C VAL A 61 9.67 0.76 1.45
N SER A 62 9.69 1.13 0.17
CA SER A 62 9.66 0.18 -0.96
C SER A 62 10.57 0.67 -2.08
N SER A 63 11.16 -0.25 -2.84
CA SER A 63 11.92 0.11 -4.04
C SER A 63 10.99 0.57 -5.18
N PRO A 64 11.45 1.40 -6.14
CA PRO A 64 10.65 1.82 -7.28
C PRO A 64 10.03 0.66 -8.07
N VAL A 65 10.75 -0.44 -8.24
CA VAL A 65 10.27 -1.64 -8.96
C VAL A 65 9.11 -2.30 -8.21
N HIS A 66 9.23 -2.48 -6.90
CA HIS A 66 8.17 -3.07 -6.09
C HIS A 66 6.96 -2.15 -6.01
N THR A 67 7.17 -0.84 -5.87
CA THR A 67 6.10 0.17 -5.88
C THR A 67 5.32 0.15 -7.19
N LYS A 68 5.99 0.05 -8.35
CA LYS A 68 5.31 -0.05 -9.65
C LYS A 68 4.44 -1.31 -9.76
N ARG A 69 4.94 -2.45 -9.27
CA ARG A 69 4.17 -3.71 -9.24
C ARG A 69 2.96 -3.61 -8.30
N PHE A 70 3.16 -3.00 -7.13
CA PHE A 70 2.11 -2.76 -6.16
C PHE A 70 1.00 -1.87 -6.74
N LEU A 71 1.33 -0.77 -7.42
CA LEU A 71 0.34 0.11 -8.06
C LEU A 71 -0.51 -0.66 -9.09
N ALA A 72 0.12 -1.45 -9.96
CA ALA A 72 -0.60 -2.23 -10.96
C ALA A 72 -1.59 -3.22 -10.31
N ALA A 73 -1.16 -3.93 -9.27
CA ALA A 73 -2.03 -4.83 -8.52
C ALA A 73 -3.15 -4.08 -7.78
N LEU A 74 -2.84 -2.92 -7.20
CA LEU A 74 -3.81 -2.10 -6.47
C LEU A 74 -4.91 -1.57 -7.40
N LEU A 75 -4.55 -1.05 -8.57
CA LEU A 75 -5.50 -0.57 -9.58
C LEU A 75 -6.46 -1.68 -10.02
N GLU A 76 -5.93 -2.88 -10.30
CA GLU A 76 -6.76 -4.03 -10.67
C GLU A 76 -7.72 -4.44 -9.54
N ASN A 77 -7.27 -4.42 -8.29
CA ASN A 77 -8.13 -4.74 -7.15
C ASN A 77 -9.22 -3.68 -6.91
N ILE A 78 -8.90 -2.39 -7.08
CA ILE A 78 -9.89 -1.30 -7.01
C ILE A 78 -10.95 -1.49 -8.09
N LYS A 79 -10.54 -1.73 -9.33
CA LYS A 79 -11.47 -1.98 -10.44
C LYS A 79 -12.43 -3.14 -10.13
N ARG A 80 -11.90 -4.28 -9.68
CA ARG A 80 -12.72 -5.45 -9.29
C ARG A 80 -13.66 -5.15 -8.13
N TYR A 81 -13.22 -4.33 -7.18
CA TYR A 81 -14.08 -3.89 -6.08
C TYR A 81 -15.24 -3.04 -6.62
N GLU A 82 -14.96 -2.05 -7.46
CA GLU A 82 -15.99 -1.15 -8.01
C GLU A 82 -16.98 -1.87 -8.94
N GLU A 83 -16.51 -2.85 -9.72
CA GLU A 83 -17.38 -3.72 -10.52
C GLU A 83 -18.39 -4.48 -9.66
N ARG A 84 -18.03 -4.82 -8.42
CA ARG A 84 -18.86 -5.60 -7.50
C ARG A 84 -19.71 -4.75 -6.56
N PHE A 85 -19.19 -3.63 -6.07
CA PHE A 85 -19.79 -2.85 -5.00
C PHE A 85 -20.21 -1.43 -5.45
N GLY A 86 -19.92 -1.05 -6.69
CA GLY A 86 -20.16 0.28 -7.23
C GLY A 86 -18.94 1.18 -7.14
N VAL A 87 -18.97 2.25 -7.94
CA VAL A 87 -17.88 3.23 -8.07
C VAL A 87 -17.61 3.92 -6.73
N ILE A 88 -16.34 4.01 -6.37
CA ILE A 88 -15.87 4.76 -5.22
C ILE A 88 -16.01 6.24 -5.56
N PRO A 89 -16.77 7.03 -4.78
CA PRO A 89 -16.89 8.45 -5.05
C PRO A 89 -15.53 9.14 -4.92
N GLU A 90 -15.13 9.89 -5.95
CA GLU A 90 -14.00 10.82 -5.84
C GLU A 90 -14.38 11.93 -4.88
N ARG A 91 -14.07 11.76 -3.59
CA ARG A 91 -14.13 12.88 -2.66
C ARG A 91 -13.01 13.82 -3.06
N ALA A 92 -13.32 14.96 -3.65
CA ALA A 92 -12.33 15.97 -4.01
C ALA A 92 -11.47 16.31 -2.79
N VAL A 93 -10.25 15.78 -2.74
CA VAL A 93 -9.26 16.18 -1.74
C VAL A 93 -8.72 17.51 -2.22
N ASN A 94 -9.25 18.61 -1.66
CA ASN A 94 -8.66 19.93 -1.85
C ASN A 94 -7.31 19.97 -1.09
N LEU A 95 -6.28 19.40 -1.70
CA LEU A 95 -4.90 19.63 -1.31
C LEU A 95 -4.56 21.06 -1.76
N THR A 96 -4.66 22.02 -0.85
CA THR A 96 -4.05 23.33 -1.06
C THR A 96 -2.54 23.10 -1.23
N GLN A 97 -2.10 23.25 -2.48
CA GLN A 97 -0.75 23.50 -2.98
C GLN A 97 0.30 23.72 -1.89
N GLY A 98 1.19 22.73 -1.71
CA GLY A 98 2.50 22.92 -1.12
C GLY A 98 3.53 22.77 -2.23
N HIS A 99 4.13 23.89 -2.63
CA HIS A 99 5.12 23.99 -3.69
C HIS A 99 6.36 23.11 -3.41
N SER A 100 7.01 22.71 -4.52
CA SER A 100 8.31 22.06 -4.63
C SER A 100 9.39 22.58 -3.70
#